data_AF-A0A453E8X0-F1
#
_entry.id   AF-A0A453E8X0-F1
#
_cell.length_a   1.000
_cell.length_b   1.000
_cell.length_c   1.000
_cell.angle_alpha   90.00
_cell.angle_beta   90.00
_cell.angle_gamma   90.00
#
_symmetry.space_group_name_H-M   'P 1'
#
loop_
_entity.id
_entity.type
_entity.pdbx_description
1 polymer ?
#
loop_
_entity_poly.entity_id
_entity_poly.type
_entity_poly.pdbx_seq_one_letter_code
_entity_poly.pdbx_strand_id
1 'polypeptide(L)'
;MVAVDFDLKFTYVLAGWEGPAHDALILADALERNDGFVVPAGKFYLVDAGYAVRPGFLPPYRATCYHLTEFGERVPQNKMELFNLRHSSLRITVERAFAAFKNRWRIVDNKPHHPYPSQVKIVLACCILHNWIL
;
A
#
# COMPACT_ATOMS: atom_id res chain seq x y z
N MET A 1 5.38 0.45 -5.71
CA MET A 1 4.00 0.69 -5.22
C MET A 1 3.26 -0.64 -5.14
N VAL A 2 2.41 -0.83 -4.13
CA VAL A 2 1.60 -2.04 -3.98
C VAL A 2 0.17 -1.64 -3.60
N ALA A 3 -0.82 -2.30 -4.18
CA ALA A 3 -2.21 -2.21 -3.79
C ALA A 3 -2.72 -3.56 -3.30
N VAL A 4 -3.52 -3.53 -2.23
CA VAL A 4 -4.07 -4.73 -1.57
C VAL A 4 -5.56 -4.50 -1.33
N ASP A 5 -6.36 -5.55 -1.46
CA ASP A 5 -7.78 -5.52 -1.05
C ASP A 5 -7.99 -6.00 0.40
N PHE A 6 -9.25 -6.02 0.84
CA PHE A 6 -9.60 -6.44 2.20
C PHE A 6 -9.46 -7.96 2.46
N ASP A 7 -9.31 -8.75 1.40
CA ASP A 7 -9.05 -10.19 1.46
C ASP A 7 -7.54 -10.50 1.53
N LEU A 8 -6.71 -9.46 1.74
CA LEU A 8 -5.26 -9.51 1.80
C LEU A 8 -4.60 -9.89 0.46
N LYS A 9 -5.34 -9.81 -0.66
CA LYS A 9 -4.80 -10.12 -1.99
C LYS A 9 -4.11 -8.90 -2.56
N PHE A 10 -2.93 -9.13 -3.15
CA PHE A 10 -2.19 -8.13 -3.89
C PHE A 10 -2.87 -7.87 -5.23
N THR A 11 -3.58 -6.75 -5.35
CA THR A 11 -4.32 -6.40 -6.58
C THR A 11 -3.45 -5.70 -7.62
N TYR A 12 -2.35 -5.09 -7.17
CA TYR A 12 -1.34 -4.50 -8.05
C TYR A 12 0.03 -4.47 -7.37
N VAL A 13 1.08 -4.77 -8.12
CA VAL A 13 2.46 -4.73 -7.62
C VAL A 13 3.35 -4.11 -8.69
N LEU A 14 3.88 -2.93 -8.38
CA LEU A 14 4.93 -2.28 -9.16
C LEU A 14 6.23 -2.34 -8.36
N ALA A 15 7.12 -3.22 -8.79
CA ALA A 15 8.44 -3.46 -8.21
C ALA A 15 9.54 -2.94 -9.16
N GLY A 16 10.76 -2.77 -8.64
CA GLY A 16 11.90 -2.29 -9.43
C GLY A 16 12.18 -0.79 -9.36
N TRP A 17 11.48 -0.07 -8.48
CA TRP A 17 11.79 1.33 -8.16
C TRP A 17 12.89 1.43 -7.09
N GLU A 18 13.72 2.45 -7.19
CA GLU A 18 14.74 2.74 -6.18
C GLU A 18 14.10 3.25 -4.88
N GLY A 19 14.71 2.92 -3.74
CA GLY A 19 14.23 3.34 -2.41
C GLY A 19 13.97 4.84 -2.20
N PRO A 20 14.76 5.78 -2.75
CA PRO A 20 14.53 7.22 -2.58
C PRO A 20 13.52 7.81 -3.58
N ALA A 21 12.95 7.01 -4.48
CA ALA A 21 11.99 7.52 -5.47
C ALA A 21 10.73 8.09 -4.78
N HIS A 22 10.24 9.21 -5.28
CA HIS A 22 9.08 9.88 -4.68
C HIS A 22 7.78 9.13 -4.98
N ASP A 23 6.92 8.96 -3.97
CA ASP A 23 5.62 8.28 -4.08
C ASP A 23 4.76 8.80 -5.25
N ALA A 24 4.76 10.12 -5.48
CA ALA A 24 4.04 10.74 -6.58
C ALA A 24 4.54 10.29 -7.97
N LEU A 25 5.86 10.13 -8.12
CA LEU A 25 6.49 9.67 -9.36
C LEU A 25 6.12 8.20 -9.62
N ILE A 26 6.21 7.36 -8.59
CA ILE A 26 5.88 5.94 -8.69
C ILE A 26 4.40 5.75 -9.03
N LEU A 27 3.51 6.57 -8.47
CA LEU A 27 2.09 6.53 -8.82
C LEU A 27 1.82 7.01 -10.24
N ALA A 28 2.50 8.05 -10.71
CA ALA A 28 2.36 8.52 -12.09
C ALA A 28 2.77 7.43 -13.08
N ASP A 29 3.94 6.83 -12.89
CA ASP A 29 4.40 5.69 -13.69
C ASP A 29 3.39 4.54 -13.65
N ALA A 30 2.91 4.16 -12.45
CA ALA A 30 1.93 3.10 -12.34
C ALA A 30 0.67 3.35 -13.18
N LEU A 31 0.19 4.59 -13.26
CA LEU A 31 -1.03 4.95 -13.98
C LEU A 31 -0.83 5.12 -15.49
N GLU A 32 0.35 5.55 -15.93
CA GLU A 32 0.63 5.87 -17.33
C GLU A 32 1.08 4.65 -18.17
N ARG A 33 1.39 3.53 -17.52
CA ARG A 33 1.77 2.28 -18.20
C ARG A 33 0.62 1.67 -19.01
N ASN A 34 0.96 0.99 -20.11
CA ASN A 34 -0.01 0.28 -20.96
C ASN A 34 -0.80 -0.81 -20.20
N ASP A 35 -0.14 -1.49 -19.26
CA ASP A 35 -0.71 -2.45 -18.30
C ASP A 35 -0.84 -1.83 -16.90
N GLY A 36 -1.10 -0.52 -16.86
CA GLY A 36 -1.04 0.30 -15.67
C GLY A 36 -2.10 -0.02 -14.63
N PHE A 37 -1.92 0.59 -13.47
CA PHE A 37 -2.83 0.49 -12.35
C PHE A 37 -4.15 1.19 -12.69
N VAL A 38 -5.25 0.44 -12.62
CA VAL A 38 -6.59 0.96 -12.91
C VAL A 38 -7.39 1.04 -11.63
N VAL A 39 -8.00 2.21 -11.38
CA VAL A 39 -8.99 2.34 -10.31
C VAL A 39 -10.34 1.83 -10.81
N PRO A 40 -10.94 0.79 -10.19
CA PRO A 40 -12.24 0.28 -10.62
C PRO A 40 -13.34 1.34 -10.48
N ALA A 41 -14.30 1.32 -11.42
CA ALA A 41 -15.42 2.26 -11.40
C ALA A 41 -16.19 2.20 -10.07
N GLY A 42 -16.47 3.37 -9.49
CA GLY A 42 -17.17 3.50 -8.21
C GLY A 42 -16.36 3.09 -6.98
N LYS A 43 -15.06 2.79 -7.12
CA LYS A 43 -14.17 2.44 -6.01
C LYS A 43 -13.07 3.48 -5.83
N PHE A 44 -12.43 3.43 -4.66
CA PHE A 44 -11.31 4.28 -4.30
C PHE A 44 -10.26 3.46 -3.56
N TYR A 45 -8.99 3.83 -3.72
CA TYR A 45 -7.88 3.34 -2.91
C TYR A 45 -7.58 4.32 -1.78
N LEU A 46 -7.39 3.79 -0.57
CA LEU A 46 -6.83 4.55 0.55
C LEU A 46 -5.31 4.60 0.37
N VAL A 47 -4.74 5.80 0.36
CA VAL A 47 -3.30 6.01 0.15
C VAL A 47 -2.64 6.71 1.33
N ASP A 48 -1.31 6.67 1.37
CA ASP A 48 -0.54 7.36 2.39
C ASP A 48 -0.62 8.89 2.27
N ALA A 49 -0.26 9.62 3.33
CA ALA A 49 -0.21 11.08 3.37
C ALA A 49 0.78 11.69 2.35
N GLY A 50 1.75 10.89 1.88
CA GLY A 50 2.69 11.24 0.82
C GLY A 50 2.05 11.40 -0.56
N TYR A 51 0.85 10.85 -0.77
CA TYR A 51 0.13 10.93 -2.04
C TYR A 51 -0.78 12.17 -2.09
N ALA A 52 -0.96 12.71 -3.30
CA ALA A 52 -1.89 13.80 -3.55
C ALA A 52 -3.34 13.30 -3.66
N VAL A 53 -4.30 14.13 -3.21
CA VAL A 53 -5.73 13.87 -3.43
C VAL A 53 -6.02 13.95 -4.92
N ARG A 54 -6.60 12.88 -5.48
CA ARG A 54 -7.03 12.83 -6.89
C ARG A 54 -8.16 11.81 -7.05
N PRO A 55 -8.96 11.86 -8.14
CA PRO A 55 -10.02 10.89 -8.37
C PRO A 55 -9.50 9.45 -8.26
N GLY A 56 -10.17 8.64 -7.44
CA GLY A 56 -9.78 7.24 -7.18
C GLY A 56 -8.78 7.03 -6.02
N PHE A 57 -8.21 8.09 -5.45
CA PHE A 57 -7.19 7.99 -4.40
C PHE A 57 -7.50 8.94 -3.23
N LEU A 58 -7.60 8.36 -2.03
CA LEU A 58 -7.99 9.06 -0.81
C LEU A 58 -6.84 9.04 0.21
N PRO A 59 -5.98 10.07 0.23
CA PRO A 59 -5.06 10.27 1.33
C PRO A 59 -5.82 10.75 2.58
N PRO A 60 -5.20 10.63 3.76
CA PRO A 60 -5.76 11.22 4.96
C PRO A 60 -5.76 12.74 4.93
N TYR A 61 -6.63 13.36 5.74
CA TYR A 61 -6.56 14.81 5.98
C TYR A 61 -5.23 15.15 6.65
N ARG A 62 -4.52 16.13 6.08
CA ARG A 62 -3.25 16.65 6.60
C ARG A 62 -3.48 17.55 7.80
N ALA A 63 -2.47 17.64 8.67
CA ALA A 63 -2.49 18.49 9.87
C ALA A 63 -3.70 18.25 10.78
N THR A 64 -4.27 17.04 10.76
CA THR A 64 -5.38 16.62 11.63
C THR A 64 -4.87 15.51 12.55
N CYS A 65 -5.10 15.64 13.86
CA CYS A 65 -4.58 14.70 14.86
C CYS A 65 -5.31 13.35 14.81
N TYR A 66 -4.56 12.25 14.70
CA TYR A 66 -5.05 10.87 14.94
C TYR A 66 -3.97 9.77 14.81
N HIS A 67 -2.75 10.12 14.40
CA HIS A 67 -1.66 9.14 14.14
C HIS A 67 -0.64 8.97 15.26
N LEU A 68 -0.68 9.81 16.31
CA LEU A 68 0.25 9.68 17.42
C LEU A 68 -0.39 8.82 18.51
N THR A 69 0.38 7.86 19.02
CA THR A 69 0.04 7.00 20.17
C THR A 69 -0.46 7.81 21.38
N GLU A 70 -0.06 9.08 21.46
CA GLU A 70 -0.49 10.09 22.43
C GLU A 70 -2.01 10.43 22.38
N PHE A 71 -2.71 10.06 21.30
CA PHE A 71 -4.15 10.31 21.13
C PHE A 71 -5.02 9.03 21.14
N GLY A 72 -4.45 7.87 21.49
CA GLY A 72 -5.12 6.56 21.36
C GLY A 72 -6.45 6.40 22.11
N GLU A 73 -6.70 7.20 23.15
CA GLU A 73 -7.94 7.18 23.94
C GLU A 73 -8.91 8.33 23.60
N ARG A 74 -8.53 9.25 22.70
CA ARG A 74 -9.34 10.44 22.42
C ARG A 74 -10.37 10.15 21.33
N VAL A 75 -11.64 10.35 21.67
CA VAL A 75 -12.75 10.25 20.71
C VAL A 75 -12.60 11.34 19.63
N PRO A 76 -12.77 11.02 18.33
CA PRO A 76 -12.73 12.01 17.27
C PRO A 76 -13.69 13.16 17.52
N GLN A 77 -13.20 14.39 17.44
CA GLN A 77 -13.97 15.60 17.74
C GLN A 77 -14.63 16.21 16.52
N ASN A 78 -14.16 15.87 15.32
CA ASN A 78 -14.66 16.41 14.07
C ASN A 78 -14.66 15.36 12.96
N LYS A 79 -15.31 15.69 11.84
CA LYS A 79 -15.46 14.79 10.68
C LYS A 79 -14.11 14.40 10.07
N MET A 80 -13.12 15.27 10.10
CA MET A 80 -11.78 15.00 9.55
C MET A 80 -11.05 13.98 10.42
N GLU A 81 -11.07 14.14 11.75
CA GLU A 81 -10.52 13.17 12.69
C GLU A 81 -11.21 11.81 12.60
N LEU A 82 -12.54 11.78 12.45
CA LEU A 82 -13.27 10.52 12.29
C LEU A 82 -12.92 9.81 10.99
N PHE A 83 -12.83 10.55 9.87
CA PHE A 83 -12.40 10.00 8.59
C PHE A 83 -11.01 9.40 8.71
N ASN A 84 -10.10 10.16 9.30
CA ASN A 84 -8.73 9.79 9.50
C ASN A 84 -8.60 8.53 10.39
N LEU A 85 -9.28 8.47 11.54
CA LEU A 85 -9.32 7.28 12.40
C LEU A 85 -9.72 6.03 11.61
N ARG A 86 -10.80 6.13 10.82
CA ARG A 86 -11.27 5.03 9.97
C ARG A 86 -10.24 4.69 8.88
N HIS A 87 -9.63 5.69 8.28
CA HIS A 87 -8.58 5.53 7.26
C HIS A 87 -7.39 4.74 7.81
N SER A 88 -6.86 5.10 8.99
CA SER A 88 -5.77 4.36 9.63
C SER A 88 -6.19 2.94 10.02
N SER A 89 -7.38 2.76 10.60
CA SER A 89 -7.91 1.44 10.94
C SER A 89 -8.00 0.51 9.72
N LEU A 90 -8.39 1.03 8.55
CA LEU A 90 -8.46 0.26 7.31
C LEU A 90 -7.08 -0.03 6.73
N ARG A 91 -6.10 0.87 6.91
CA ARG A 91 -4.71 0.67 6.46
C ARG A 91 -4.01 -0.49 7.15
N ILE A 92 -4.48 -0.92 8.33
CA ILE A 92 -4.02 -2.15 9.00
C ILE A 92 -4.09 -3.36 8.06
N THR A 93 -5.02 -3.38 7.11
CA THR A 93 -5.13 -4.41 6.06
C THR A 93 -3.83 -4.58 5.27
N VAL A 94 -3.18 -3.47 4.90
CA VAL A 94 -1.91 -3.49 4.14
C VAL A 94 -0.82 -4.12 4.99
N GLU A 95 -0.70 -3.71 6.26
CA GLU A 95 0.27 -4.27 7.20
C GLU A 95 0.05 -5.77 7.42
N ARG A 96 -1.21 -6.19 7.59
CA ARG A 96 -1.59 -7.61 7.73
C ARG A 96 -1.22 -8.42 6.49
N ALA A 97 -1.47 -7.89 5.29
CA ALA A 97 -1.10 -8.56 4.06
C ALA A 97 0.42 -8.72 3.93
N PHE A 98 1.19 -7.67 4.22
CA PHE A 98 2.65 -7.75 4.22
C PHE A 98 3.19 -8.68 5.31
N ALA A 99 2.60 -8.69 6.51
CA ALA A 99 2.99 -9.61 7.58
C ALA A 99 2.75 -11.07 7.16
N ALA A 100 1.57 -11.39 6.63
CA ALA A 100 1.26 -12.73 6.11
C ALA A 100 2.19 -13.12 4.94
N PHE A 101 2.48 -12.18 4.05
CA PHE A 101 3.38 -12.36 2.93
C PHE A 101 4.81 -12.68 3.38
N LYS A 102 5.40 -11.87 4.27
CA LYS A 102 6.76 -12.07 4.79
C LYS A 102 6.89 -13.35 5.61
N ASN A 103 5.88 -13.68 6.43
CA ASN A 103 5.85 -14.92 7.20
C ASN A 103 5.87 -16.16 6.29
N ARG A 104 5.19 -16.09 5.13
CA ARG A 104 5.16 -17.19 4.17
C ARG A 104 6.43 -17.25 3.32
N TRP A 105 6.90 -16.11 2.83
CA TRP A 105 7.99 -16.02 1.86
C TRP A 105 9.26 -15.43 2.49
N ARG A 106 9.92 -16.23 3.34
CA ARG A 106 11.15 -15.82 4.05
C ARG A 106 12.28 -15.35 3.10
N ILE A 107 12.27 -15.79 1.84
CA ILE A 107 13.22 -15.34 0.81
C ILE A 107 13.16 -13.82 0.57
N VAL A 108 12.01 -13.18 0.82
CA VAL A 108 11.83 -11.74 0.65
C VAL A 108 12.34 -10.95 1.86
N ASP A 109 12.38 -11.57 3.03
CA ASP A 109 12.84 -10.93 4.28
C ASP A 109 14.35 -11.09 4.51
N ASN A 110 14.97 -12.08 3.85
CA ASN A 110 16.40 -12.33 3.94
C ASN A 110 17.22 -11.37 3.06
N LYS A 111 18.47 -11.12 3.47
CA LYS A 111 19.44 -10.36 2.66
C LYS A 111 19.50 -10.95 1.24
N PRO A 112 19.33 -10.16 0.18
CA PRO A 112 19.28 -10.69 -1.15
C PRO A 112 20.67 -11.16 -1.60
N HIS A 113 20.73 -12.40 -2.09
CA HIS A 113 21.94 -12.99 -2.71
C HIS A 113 21.86 -12.99 -4.24
N HIS A 114 20.73 -12.55 -4.80
CA HIS A 114 20.47 -12.52 -6.23
C HIS A 114 20.76 -11.15 -6.83
N PRO A 115 21.10 -11.05 -8.12
CA PRO A 115 21.16 -9.79 -8.83
C PRO A 115 19.82 -9.04 -8.74
N TYR A 116 19.86 -7.70 -8.76
CA TYR A 116 18.66 -6.87 -8.62
C TYR A 116 17.50 -7.25 -9.57
N PRO A 117 17.72 -7.49 -10.87
CA PRO A 117 16.62 -7.90 -11.77
C PRO A 117 15.94 -9.21 -11.34
N SER A 118 16.70 -10.13 -10.74
CA SER A 118 16.17 -11.38 -10.21
C SER A 118 15.39 -11.16 -8.92
N GLN A 119 15.84 -10.25 -8.04
CA GLN A 119 15.10 -9.89 -6.82
C GLN A 119 13.71 -9.35 -7.15
N VAL A 120 13.60 -8.46 -8.15
CA VAL A 120 12.31 -7.92 -8.62
C VAL A 120 11.37 -9.04 -9.06
N LYS A 121 11.89 -10.00 -9.85
CA LYS A 121 11.10 -11.17 -10.32
C LYS A 121 10.66 -12.07 -9.17
N ILE A 122 11.52 -12.30 -8.18
CA ILE A 122 11.19 -13.09 -6.98
C ILE A 122 10.03 -12.44 -6.23
N VAL A 123 10.07 -11.13 -5.99
CA VAL A 123 8.99 -10.41 -5.30
C VAL A 123 7.66 -10.57 -6.04
N LEU A 124 7.66 -10.33 -7.37
CA LEU A 124 6.47 -10.48 -8.20
C LEU A 124 5.91 -11.91 -8.17
N ALA A 125 6.78 -12.91 -8.32
CA ALA A 125 6.39 -14.32 -8.27
C ALA A 125 5.79 -14.70 -6.91
N CYS A 126 6.40 -14.26 -5.80
CA CYS A 126 5.87 -14.50 -4.46
C CYS A 126 4.50 -13.85 -4.27
N CYS A 127 4.26 -12.63 -4.78
CA CYS A 127 2.95 -11.97 -4.69
C CYS A 127 1.87 -12.75 -5.46
N ILE A 128 2.18 -13.23 -6.66
CA ILE A 128 1.26 -14.04 -7.48
C ILE A 128 0.93 -15.35 -6.76
N LEU A 129 1.96 -16.06 -6.27
CA LEU A 129 1.77 -17.32 -5.54
C LEU A 129 1.02 -17.09 -4.22
N HIS A 130 1.25 -15.97 -3.53
CA HIS A 130 0.49 -15.62 -2.33
C HIS A 130 -1.00 -15.54 -2.61
N ASN A 131 -1.39 -14.83 -3.67
CA ASN A 131 -2.79 -14.69 -4.07
C ASN A 131 -3.42 -16.01 -4.51
N TRP A 132 -2.64 -16.92 -5.10
CA TRP A 132 -3.13 -18.24 -5.53
C TRP A 132 -3.39 -19.19 -4.34
N ILE A 133 -2.63 -19.04 -3.26
CA ILE A 133 -2.76 -19.86 -2.05
C ILE A 133 -3.89 -19.36 -1.12
N LEU A 134 -4.25 -18.08 -1.21
CA LEU A 134 -5.35 -17.45 -0.46
C LEU A 134 -6.73 -17.80 -1.02
#